data_AF-A0A1I7ER19-F1
#
_entry.id   AF-A0A1I7ER19-F1
#
_cell.length_a   1.000
_cell.length_b   1.000
_cell.length_c   1.000
_cell.angle_alpha   90.00
_cell.angle_beta   90.00
_cell.angle_gamma   90.00
#
_symmetry.space_group_name_H-M   'P 1'
#
loop_
_entity.id
_entity.type
_entity.pdbx_description
1 polymer ?
#
loop_
_entity_poly.entity_id
_entity_poly.type
_entity_poly.pdbx_seq_one_letter_code
_entity_poly.pdbx_strand_id
1 'polypeptide(L)'
;MSFYVTSSAEMVFLERWSIRQSDKGERHFVGHNVLGCDGRVSTPIRAFDPLTRTGTTASGSNYRLVGRAGRDSDAEYVWGIASRAWGIETWTDVTPDLVPDWRSELPLIDDDHSESSNQIEGSGSAE
;
A
#
# COMPACT_ATOMS: atom_id res chain seq x y z
N MET A 1 10.61 28.09 -6.04
CA MET A 1 9.72 27.49 -5.02
C MET A 1 9.85 25.99 -5.10
N SER A 2 10.24 25.34 -4.00
CA SER A 2 9.70 24.06 -3.52
C SER A 2 10.54 23.60 -2.33
N PHE A 3 10.06 23.95 -1.15
CA PHE A 3 10.54 23.41 0.12
C PHE A 3 9.97 22.00 0.25
N TYR A 4 10.74 20.97 -0.09
CA TYR A 4 10.46 19.65 0.46
C TYR A 4 11.12 19.55 1.83
N VAL A 5 10.58 20.32 2.79
CA VAL A 5 10.68 19.91 4.18
C VAL A 5 9.65 18.81 4.39
N THR A 6 10.02 17.58 4.05
CA THR A 6 9.35 16.42 4.63
C THR A 6 10.43 15.48 5.12
N SER A 7 10.97 15.87 6.29
CA SER A 7 11.71 15.03 7.22
C SER A 7 11.33 13.54 7.08
N SER A 8 12.21 12.75 6.45
CA SER A 8 12.42 11.30 6.64
C SER A 8 11.25 10.46 7.15
N ALA A 9 10.03 10.66 6.64
CA ALA A 9 8.91 9.83 7.01
C ALA A 9 9.04 8.56 6.17
N GLU A 10 9.69 7.53 6.72
CA GLU A 10 9.82 6.23 6.06
C GLU A 10 8.43 5.74 5.64
N MET A 11 8.13 5.91 4.35
CA MET A 11 6.91 5.43 3.75
C MET A 11 7.13 3.96 3.41
N VAL A 12 6.34 3.10 4.03
CA VAL A 12 6.42 1.66 3.83
C VAL A 12 5.45 1.27 2.71
N PHE A 13 5.97 0.62 1.69
CA PHE A 13 5.17 0.14 0.55
C PHE A 13 4.84 -1.33 0.76
N LEU A 14 3.53 -1.63 0.80
CA LEU A 14 3.05 -3.00 0.96
C LEU A 14 2.40 -3.48 -0.34
N GLU A 15 2.87 -4.61 -0.85
CA GLU A 15 2.20 -5.40 -1.88
C GLU A 15 1.53 -6.63 -1.27
N ARG A 16 0.64 -7.29 -2.03
CA ARG A 16 -0.10 -8.49 -1.59
C ARG A 16 -0.69 -8.29 -0.18
N TRP A 17 -1.27 -7.11 -0.01
CA TRP A 17 -1.66 -6.59 1.28
C TRP A 17 -3.09 -7.00 1.63
N SER A 18 -3.39 -6.95 2.93
CA SER A 18 -4.70 -7.17 3.52
C SER A 18 -4.86 -6.29 4.76
N ILE A 19 -6.07 -5.80 5.01
CA ILE A 19 -6.44 -5.05 6.20
C ILE A 19 -7.22 -5.99 7.10
N ARG A 20 -6.64 -6.30 8.26
CA ARG A 20 -7.24 -7.20 9.25
C ARG A 20 -7.77 -6.41 10.42
N GLN A 21 -9.03 -6.62 10.75
CA GLN A 21 -9.64 -6.10 11.96
C GLN A 21 -9.61 -7.18 13.03
N SER A 22 -9.02 -6.88 14.19
CA SER A 22 -9.03 -7.75 15.37
C SER A 22 -10.37 -7.72 16.09
N ASP A 23 -10.60 -8.68 16.99
CA ASP A 23 -11.75 -8.69 17.90
C ASP A 23 -11.85 -7.44 18.79
N LYS A 24 -10.72 -6.77 19.02
CA LYS A 24 -10.62 -5.51 19.76
C LYS A 24 -11.08 -4.29 18.96
N GLY A 25 -11.41 -4.48 17.67
CA GLY A 25 -11.76 -3.40 16.73
C GLY A 25 -10.56 -2.65 16.17
N GLU A 26 -9.35 -3.11 16.45
CA GLU A 26 -8.13 -2.52 15.91
C GLU A 26 -7.87 -3.05 14.50
N ARG A 27 -7.49 -2.17 13.58
CA ARG A 27 -7.18 -2.55 12.20
C ARG A 27 -5.68 -2.56 12.00
N HIS A 28 -5.17 -3.52 11.24
CA HIS A 28 -3.75 -3.69 10.99
C HIS A 28 -3.51 -3.95 9.50
N PHE A 29 -2.45 -3.36 8.96
CA PHE A 29 -1.98 -3.69 7.61
C PHE A 29 -1.09 -4.94 7.70
N VAL A 30 -1.38 -5.92 6.86
CA VAL A 30 -0.60 -7.16 6.74
C VAL A 30 -0.27 -7.35 5.28
N GLY A 31 1.01 -7.43 4.93
CA GLY A 31 1.40 -7.62 3.53
C GLY A 31 2.90 -7.83 3.38
N HIS A 32 3.35 -7.89 2.13
CA HIS A 32 4.75 -7.99 1.81
C HIS A 32 5.34 -6.59 1.60
N ASN A 33 6.38 -6.27 2.36
CA ASN A 33 7.09 -5.00 2.25
C ASN A 33 8.02 -5.03 1.03
N VAL A 34 7.72 -4.19 0.03
CA VAL A 34 8.47 -4.15 -1.24
C VAL A 34 9.92 -3.69 -1.03
N LEU A 35 10.17 -2.79 -0.09
CA LEU A 35 11.51 -2.26 0.16
C LEU A 35 12.39 -3.22 0.97
N GLY A 36 11.78 -3.93 1.92
CA GLY A 36 12.48 -4.88 2.81
C GLY A 36 12.47 -6.32 2.31
N CYS A 37 11.65 -6.62 1.28
CA CYS A 37 11.38 -7.96 0.78
C CYS A 37 10.95 -8.94 1.89
N ASP A 38 10.16 -8.46 2.86
CA ASP A 38 9.78 -9.19 4.07
C ASP A 38 8.27 -9.13 4.33
N GLY A 39 7.72 -10.18 4.94
CA GLY A 39 6.36 -10.14 5.46
C GLY A 39 6.27 -9.17 6.63
N ARG A 40 5.39 -8.16 6.54
CA ARG A 40 5.29 -7.10 7.54
C ARG A 40 3.86 -6.92 8.03
N VAL A 41 3.75 -6.68 9.34
CA VAL A 41 2.51 -6.36 10.03
C VAL A 41 2.64 -5.00 10.70
N SER A 42 1.66 -4.13 10.48
CA SER A 42 1.63 -2.80 11.07
C SER A 42 1.00 -2.80 12.46
N THR A 43 1.36 -1.80 13.25
CA THR A 43 0.63 -1.42 14.47
C THR A 43 -0.79 -0.94 14.12
N PRO A 44 -1.69 -0.76 15.12
CA PRO A 44 -3.05 -0.32 14.87
C PRO A 44 -3.12 0.91 13.97
N ILE A 45 -3.96 0.83 12.94
CA ILE A 45 -4.18 1.89 11.97
C ILE A 45 -4.93 3.02 12.65
N ARG A 46 -4.35 4.21 12.62
CA ARG A 46 -4.93 5.42 13.19
C ARG A 46 -5.78 6.17 12.18
N ALA A 47 -5.28 6.31 10.95
CA ALA A 47 -6.01 6.89 9.85
C ALA A 47 -5.72 6.11 8.57
N PHE A 48 -6.73 5.91 7.74
CA PHE A 48 -6.58 5.26 6.45
C PHE A 48 -7.45 6.00 5.43
N ASP A 49 -6.84 6.35 4.31
CA ASP A 49 -7.49 6.96 3.18
C ASP A 49 -7.62 5.90 2.07
N PRO A 50 -8.84 5.42 1.76
CA PRO A 50 -9.05 4.36 0.79
C PRO A 50 -8.89 4.83 -0.67
N LEU A 51 -9.00 6.14 -0.93
CA LEU A 51 -8.84 6.72 -2.28
C LEU A 51 -7.38 6.68 -2.72
N THR A 52 -6.49 7.13 -1.85
CA THR A 52 -5.03 7.14 -2.05
C THR A 52 -4.36 5.86 -1.58
N ARG A 53 -5.12 4.95 -0.96
CA ARG A 53 -4.67 3.71 -0.29
C ARG A 53 -3.47 3.93 0.63
N THR A 54 -3.49 5.06 1.33
CA THR A 54 -2.41 5.47 2.24
C THR A 54 -2.96 5.55 3.65
N GLY A 55 -2.19 5.06 4.62
CA GLY A 55 -2.59 5.04 6.02
C GLY A 55 -1.46 5.36 6.97
N THR A 56 -1.81 5.86 8.14
CA THR A 56 -0.89 6.11 9.24
C THR A 56 -1.22 5.20 10.40
N THR A 57 -0.19 4.67 11.05
CA THR A 57 -0.36 3.80 12.21
C THR A 57 -0.19 4.57 13.52
N ALA A 58 -0.57 3.94 14.63
CA ALA A 58 -0.39 4.48 15.97
C ALA A 58 1.07 4.79 16.32
N SER A 59 2.03 4.08 15.71
CA SER A 59 3.47 4.36 15.86
C SER A 59 3.95 5.59 15.09
N GLY A 60 3.10 6.20 14.25
CA GLY A 60 3.47 7.33 13.39
C GLY A 60 4.11 6.93 12.06
N SER A 61 4.09 5.65 11.70
CA SER A 61 4.61 5.17 10.42
C SER A 61 3.57 5.34 9.31
N ASN A 62 4.01 5.76 8.13
CA ASN A 62 3.16 5.92 6.95
C ASN A 62 3.25 4.67 6.07
N TYR A 63 2.11 4.13 5.69
CA TYR A 63 1.99 2.96 4.83
C TYR A 63 1.27 3.34 3.55
N ARG A 64 1.77 2.87 2.42
CA ARG A 64 1.10 2.98 1.12
C ARG A 64 0.87 1.57 0.57
N LEU A 65 -0.38 1.26 0.29
CA LEU A 65 -0.78 -0.04 -0.22
C LEU A 65 -0.73 0.01 -1.74
N VAL A 66 0.18 -0.76 -2.31
CA VAL A 66 0.54 -0.74 -3.73
C VAL A 66 0.31 -2.11 -4.34
N GLY A 67 -0.01 -2.15 -5.63
CA GLY A 67 -0.37 -3.39 -6.31
C GLY A 67 -1.68 -4.03 -5.79
N ARG A 68 -1.88 -5.30 -6.14
CA ARG A 68 -3.09 -6.05 -5.81
C ARG A 68 -3.12 -6.49 -4.34
N ALA A 69 -4.29 -6.39 -3.73
CA ALA A 69 -4.50 -7.05 -2.44
C ALA A 69 -4.40 -8.57 -2.62
N GLY A 70 -3.86 -9.24 -1.61
CA GLY A 70 -3.51 -10.65 -1.70
C GLY A 70 -3.14 -11.24 -0.35
N ARG A 71 -2.79 -12.53 -0.38
CA ARG A 71 -2.21 -13.23 0.76
C ARG A 71 -0.79 -13.61 0.42
N ASP A 72 0.09 -13.33 1.35
CA ASP A 72 1.51 -13.66 1.27
C ASP A 72 1.87 -14.55 2.46
N SER A 73 2.56 -15.64 2.20
CA SER A 73 2.90 -16.66 3.21
C SER A 73 3.78 -16.10 4.32
N ASP A 74 4.70 -15.19 4.02
CA ASP A 74 5.55 -14.55 5.02
C ASP A 74 4.74 -13.58 5.87
N ALA A 75 3.83 -12.84 5.24
CA ALA A 75 2.93 -11.94 5.95
C ALA A 75 1.96 -12.70 6.90
N GLU A 76 1.45 -13.87 6.50
CA GLU A 76 0.66 -14.74 7.39
C GLU A 76 1.46 -15.21 8.60
N TYR A 77 2.72 -15.59 8.39
CA TYR A 77 3.59 -16.07 9.45
C TYR A 77 3.84 -14.96 10.49
N VAL A 78 4.19 -13.75 10.03
CA VAL A 78 4.40 -12.60 10.91
C VAL A 78 3.11 -12.17 11.60
N TRP A 79 1.96 -12.24 10.91
CA TRP A 79 0.65 -12.01 11.53
C TRP A 79 0.35 -13.00 12.65
N GLY A 80 0.65 -14.28 12.47
CA GLY A 80 0.45 -15.29 13.51
C GLY A 80 1.25 -14.99 14.78
N ILE A 81 2.48 -14.52 14.64
CA ILE A 81 3.33 -14.12 15.78
C ILE A 81 2.79 -12.84 16.42
N ALA A 82 2.50 -11.81 15.62
CA ALA A 82 2.00 -10.52 16.09
C ALA A 82 0.65 -10.64 16.82
N SER A 83 -0.28 -11.41 16.24
CA SER A 83 -1.60 -11.67 16.85
C SER A 83 -1.48 -12.32 18.21
N ARG A 84 -0.58 -13.30 18.35
CA ARG A 84 -0.31 -13.95 19.64
C ARG A 84 0.31 -12.97 20.65
N ALA A 85 1.27 -12.17 20.22
CA ALA A 85 1.92 -11.17 21.07
C ALA A 85 0.94 -10.09 21.57
N TRP A 86 -0.03 -9.70 20.73
CA TRP A 86 -1.05 -8.71 21.05
C TRP A 86 -2.32 -9.30 21.70
N GLY A 87 -2.39 -10.63 21.84
CA GLY A 87 -3.56 -11.33 22.37
C GLY A 87 -4.81 -11.08 21.53
N ILE A 88 -4.69 -11.17 20.20
CA ILE A 88 -5.80 -11.17 19.25
C ILE A 88 -6.25 -12.62 19.07
N GLU A 89 -7.50 -12.90 19.44
CA GLU A 89 -8.06 -14.26 19.35
C GLU A 89 -8.74 -14.50 18.01
N THR A 90 -9.44 -13.48 17.51
CA THR A 90 -10.11 -13.56 16.21
C THR A 90 -9.86 -12.31 15.40
N TRP A 91 -9.86 -12.47 14.08
CA TRP A 91 -9.68 -11.37 13.16
C TRP A 91 -10.48 -11.63 11.88
N THR A 92 -10.88 -10.55 11.21
CA THR A 92 -11.60 -10.60 9.94
C THR A 92 -10.86 -9.75 8.92
N ASP A 93 -10.82 -10.21 7.67
CA ASP A 93 -10.33 -9.41 6.56
C ASP A 93 -11.39 -8.39 6.16
N VAL A 94 -11.10 -7.10 6.38
CA VAL A 94 -11.98 -5.97 6.02
C VAL A 94 -11.48 -5.23 4.78
N THR A 95 -10.47 -5.79 4.10
CA THR A 95 -9.97 -5.31 2.81
C THR A 95 -11.08 -5.00 1.79
N PRO A 96 -12.01 -5.93 1.49
CA PRO A 96 -13.03 -5.69 0.48
C PRO A 96 -14.06 -4.62 0.90
N ASP A 97 -14.25 -4.40 2.20
CA ASP A 97 -15.19 -3.42 2.74
C ASP A 97 -14.62 -2.00 2.66
N LEU A 98 -13.31 -1.85 2.94
CA LEU A 98 -12.62 -0.57 2.94
C LEU A 98 -12.16 -0.11 1.56
N VAL A 99 -11.76 -1.04 0.70
CA VAL A 99 -11.23 -0.73 -0.63
C VAL A 99 -11.96 -1.59 -1.64
N PRO A 100 -13.08 -1.14 -2.23
CA PRO A 100 -13.84 -1.94 -3.20
C PRO A 100 -13.00 -2.29 -4.45
N ASP A 101 -12.05 -1.43 -4.82
CA ASP A 101 -11.12 -1.62 -5.95
C ASP A 101 -9.83 -2.36 -5.56
N TRP A 102 -9.84 -3.17 -4.50
CA TRP A 102 -8.67 -3.90 -3.99
C TRP A 102 -7.97 -4.81 -5.02
N ARG A 103 -8.68 -5.20 -6.09
CA ARG A 103 -8.12 -5.97 -7.21
C ARG A 103 -7.41 -5.13 -8.27
N SER A 104 -7.69 -3.83 -8.32
CA SER A 104 -7.04 -2.93 -9.28
C SER A 104 -5.64 -2.60 -8.77
N GLU A 105 -4.62 -2.88 -9.58
CA GLU A 105 -3.25 -2.52 -9.27
C GLU A 105 -3.14 -0.99 -9.33
N LEU A 106 -2.80 -0.36 -8.20
CA LEU A 106 -2.37 1.04 -8.24
C LEU A 106 -0.94 1.05 -8.77
N PRO A 107 -0.65 1.77 -9.86
CA PRO A 107 0.72 1.95 -10.30
C PRO A 107 1.53 2.61 -9.18
N LEU A 108 2.76 2.13 -8.99
CA LEU A 108 3.71 2.65 -7.99
C LEU A 108 4.06 4.13 -8.22
N ILE A 109 3.77 4.63 -9.42
CA ILE A 109 4.13 5.92 -9.95
C ILE A 109 2.84 6.54 -10.50
N ASP A 110 2.57 7.79 -10.13
CA ASP A 110 1.70 8.65 -10.94
C ASP A 110 2.48 8.77 -12.25
N ASP A 111 2.19 7.91 -13.22
CA ASP A 111 2.72 8.08 -14.57
C ASP A 111 2.12 9.40 -15.05
N ASP A 112 2.90 10.47 -14.86
CA ASP A 112 2.84 11.67 -15.67
C ASP A 112 3.18 11.23 -17.10
N HIS A 113 2.26 10.48 -17.70
CA HIS A 113 2.10 10.45 -19.14
C HIS A 113 1.48 11.79 -19.51
N SER A 114 2.30 12.84 -19.41
CA SER A 114 2.10 14.02 -20.24
C SER A 114 2.07 13.57 -21.69
N GLU A 115 0.87 13.64 -22.24
CA GLU A 115 0.52 13.34 -23.60
C GLU A 115 1.48 13.98 -24.63
N SER A 116 1.85 13.16 -25.62
CA SER A 116 1.81 13.49 -27.04
C SER A 116 2.73 14.62 -27.56
N SER A 117 3.82 14.21 -28.20
CA SER A 117 4.30 14.90 -29.41
C SER A 117 4.58 13.88 -30.50
N ASN A 118 3.52 13.58 -31.24
CA ASN A 118 3.60 12.95 -32.54
C ASN A 118 4.08 14.03 -33.53
N GLN A 119 5.39 14.18 -33.74
CA GLN A 119 5.90 14.95 -34.88
C GLN A 119 6.12 13.99 -36.04
N ILE A 120 5.11 13.98 -36.91
CA ILE A 120 5.14 13.34 -38.22
C ILE A 120 5.97 14.26 -39.13
N GLU A 121 7.25 13.98 -39.31
CA GLU A 121 8.00 14.56 -40.44
C GLU A 121 7.99 13.56 -41.60
N GLY A 122 6.87 13.56 -42.32
CA GLY A 122 6.81 13.07 -43.68
C GLY A 122 7.47 14.10 -44.61
N SER A 123 8.77 13.98 -44.83
CA SER A 123 9.46 14.70 -45.90
C SER A 123 9.66 13.75 -47.08
N GLY A 124 8.61 13.64 -47.89
CA GLY A 124 8.68 13.15 -49.26
C GLY A 124 8.34 14.29 -50.21
N SER A 125 9.32 14.74 -50.99
CA SER A 125 9.23 15.37 -52.32
C SER A 125 10.68 15.52 -52.79
N ALA A 126 11.12 14.78 -53.81
CA ALA A 126 11.00 15.13 -55.24
C ALA A 126 11.63 16.52 -55.44
N GLU A 127 12.77 16.66 -56.13
CA GLU A 127 13.01 16.33 -57.54
C GLU A 127 14.47 16.62 -57.91
#